data_AF-A0A420TWX9-F1
#
_entry.id   AF-A0A420TWX9-F1
#
_cell.length_a   1.000
_cell.length_b   1.000
_cell.length_c   1.000
_cell.angle_alpha   90.00
_cell.angle_beta   90.00
_cell.angle_gamma   90.00
#
_symmetry.space_group_name_H-M   'P 1'
#
loop_
_entity.id
_entity.type
_entity.pdbx_description
1 polymer ?
#
loop_
_entity_poly.entity_id
_entity_poly.type
_entity_poly.pdbx_seq_one_letter_code
_entity_poly.pdbx_strand_id
1 'polypeptide(L)'
;MDPPGMGCINTVAPAKNVTHADVYYDRSSGYSKGLLLAYANSAQRAVGQCRVGIDPFKAYEEPSWFCSRKVYHPESLEETGSCVVECTTGTNEHKHEPCDIDDWQCMRARAGLRLEFVCHYMANTFEMYIRHDEEEDDD
;
A
#
# COMPACT_ATOMS: atom_id res chain seq x y z
N MET A 1 20.55 -23.76 -2.67
CA MET A 1 19.32 -23.78 -3.47
C MET A 1 18.21 -23.36 -2.52
N ASP A 2 17.77 -22.11 -2.61
CA ASP A 2 16.62 -21.64 -1.82
C ASP A 2 15.33 -22.33 -2.30
N PRO A 3 14.37 -22.62 -1.42
CA PRO A 3 13.10 -23.22 -1.83
C PRO A 3 12.34 -22.29 -2.79
N PRO A 4 11.74 -22.81 -3.87
CA PRO A 4 10.91 -22.00 -4.75
C PRO A 4 9.69 -21.46 -3.98
N GLY A 5 9.50 -20.14 -4.01
CA GLY A 5 8.45 -19.41 -3.26
C GLY A 5 8.96 -18.61 -2.06
N MET A 6 10.23 -18.77 -1.69
CA MET A 6 10.85 -18.11 -0.54
C MET A 6 11.57 -16.82 -0.98
N GLY A 7 10.81 -15.85 -1.48
CA GLY A 7 11.35 -14.55 -1.91
C GLY A 7 10.47 -13.36 -1.55
N CYS A 8 9.18 -13.60 -1.38
CA CYS A 8 8.19 -12.57 -1.07
C CYS A 8 7.21 -13.04 0.00
N ILE A 9 6.79 -12.13 0.88
CA ILE A 9 5.68 -12.34 1.82
C ILE A 9 4.57 -11.36 1.45
N ASN A 10 3.37 -11.88 1.21
CA ASN A 10 2.22 -11.06 0.88
C ASN A 10 1.31 -10.91 2.10
N THR A 11 0.85 -9.70 2.32
CA THR A 11 -0.13 -9.38 3.36
C THR A 11 -1.29 -8.64 2.72
N VAL A 12 -2.51 -8.97 3.13
CA VAL A 12 -3.72 -8.46 2.47
C VAL A 12 -4.72 -7.98 3.50
N ALA A 13 -5.32 -6.82 3.24
CA ALA A 13 -6.37 -6.26 4.08
C ALA A 13 -7.51 -5.64 3.26
N PRO A 14 -8.76 -5.70 3.73
CA PRO A 14 -9.87 -5.02 3.08
C PRO A 14 -9.65 -3.50 3.04
N ALA A 15 -9.98 -2.86 1.93
CA ALA A 15 -9.94 -1.40 1.79
C ALA A 15 -11.21 -0.72 2.33
N LYS A 16 -12.30 -1.48 2.52
CA LYS A 16 -13.60 -0.96 2.97
C LYS A 16 -13.60 -0.66 4.48
N ASN A 17 -14.34 0.38 4.87
CA ASN A 17 -14.62 0.75 6.26
C ASN A 17 -13.37 1.06 7.09
N VAL A 18 -12.28 1.44 6.42
CA VAL A 18 -11.09 1.99 7.09
C VAL A 18 -11.44 3.37 7.62
N THR A 19 -11.31 3.56 8.93
CA THR A 19 -11.55 4.84 9.60
C THR A 19 -10.26 5.60 9.86
N HIS A 20 -9.13 4.89 9.87
CA HIS A 20 -7.81 5.47 10.08
C HIS A 20 -6.75 4.65 9.35
N ALA A 21 -5.77 5.31 8.73
CA ALA A 21 -4.62 4.66 8.11
C ALA A 21 -3.32 5.37 8.47
N ASP A 22 -2.38 4.62 9.05
CA ASP A 22 -0.99 5.04 9.21
C ASP A 22 -0.17 4.43 8.08
N VAL A 23 0.39 5.27 7.19
CA VAL A 23 1.31 4.84 6.14
C VAL A 23 2.74 4.95 6.66
N TYR A 24 3.36 3.81 6.92
CA TYR A 24 4.74 3.71 7.39
C TYR A 24 5.71 3.79 6.22
N TYR A 25 6.81 4.51 6.41
CA TYR A 25 7.82 4.72 5.36
C TYR A 25 9.26 4.66 5.88
N ASP A 26 10.20 4.43 4.97
CA ASP A 26 11.62 4.57 5.25
C ASP A 26 12.01 6.05 5.32
N ARG A 27 12.61 6.48 6.43
CA ARG A 27 12.99 7.89 6.61
C ARG A 27 13.98 8.39 5.55
N SER A 28 14.88 7.52 5.08
CA SER A 28 15.97 7.92 4.18
C SER A 28 15.50 8.08 2.74
N SER A 29 14.63 7.17 2.27
CA SER A 29 14.16 7.17 0.88
C SER A 29 12.75 7.73 0.70
N GLY A 30 11.93 7.76 1.77
CA GLY A 30 10.51 8.08 1.71
C GLY A 30 9.64 6.93 1.19
N TYR A 31 10.20 5.74 0.95
CA TYR A 31 9.46 4.62 0.37
C TYR A 31 8.61 3.91 1.42
N SER A 32 7.44 3.45 1.00
CA SER A 32 6.47 2.82 1.88
C SER A 32 6.98 1.47 2.36
N LYS A 33 6.71 1.15 3.64
CA LYS A 33 7.01 -0.14 4.25
C LYS A 33 5.76 -0.92 4.58
N GLY A 34 4.67 -0.24 4.89
CA GLY A 34 3.41 -0.88 5.25
C GLY A 34 2.35 0.12 5.68
N LEU A 35 1.16 -0.41 5.95
CA LEU A 35 0.04 0.35 6.47
C LEU A 35 -0.53 -0.33 7.72
N LEU A 36 -0.82 0.47 8.76
CA LEU A 36 -1.66 0.05 9.87
C LEU A 36 -3.06 0.66 9.67
N LEU A 37 -4.05 -0.20 9.47
CA LEU A 37 -5.42 0.19 9.17
C LEU A 37 -6.29 -0.05 10.40
N ALA A 38 -7.03 0.96 10.83
CA ALA A 38 -8.11 0.82 11.79
C ALA A 38 -9.46 0.86 11.07
N TYR A 39 -10.38 0.02 11.53
CA TYR A 39 -11.69 -0.16 10.91
C TYR A 39 -12.82 0.32 11.80
N ALA A 40 -13.96 0.65 11.20
CA ALA A 40 -15.16 1.10 11.92
C ALA A 40 -15.68 0.11 12.97
N ASN A 41 -15.36 -1.19 12.83
CA ASN A 41 -15.68 -2.22 13.82
C ASN A 41 -14.64 -2.30 14.95
N SER A 42 -13.76 -1.30 15.10
CA SER A 42 -12.65 -1.25 16.06
C SER A 42 -11.53 -2.28 15.84
N ALA A 43 -11.58 -3.07 14.77
CA ALA A 43 -10.48 -3.96 14.42
C ALA A 43 -9.31 -3.17 13.84
N GLN A 44 -8.12 -3.78 13.89
CA GLN A 44 -6.93 -3.27 13.22
C GLN A 44 -6.27 -4.36 12.38
N ARG A 45 -5.67 -3.97 11.24
CA ARG A 45 -4.83 -4.85 10.43
C ARG A 45 -3.59 -4.12 9.96
N ALA A 46 -2.45 -4.78 10.09
CA ALA A 46 -1.21 -4.35 9.46
C ALA A 46 -1.02 -5.08 8.13
N VAL A 47 -0.59 -4.35 7.10
CA VAL A 47 -0.06 -4.89 5.85
C VAL A 47 1.34 -4.33 5.62
N GLY A 48 2.24 -5.13 5.06
CA GLY A 48 3.67 -4.83 4.99
C GLY A 48 4.33 -4.87 6.37
N GLN A 49 5.31 -3.99 6.58
CA GLN A 49 6.07 -3.88 7.81
C GLN A 49 5.76 -2.56 8.53
N CYS A 50 5.09 -2.67 9.68
CA CYS A 50 4.71 -1.54 10.53
C CYS A 50 5.38 -1.67 11.90
N ARG A 51 6.57 -1.07 12.10
CA ARG A 51 7.24 -1.08 13.41
C ARG A 51 6.74 0.10 14.26
N VAL A 52 5.64 -0.12 14.97
CA VAL A 52 4.99 0.88 15.83
C VAL A 52 6.00 1.45 16.83
N GLY A 53 6.06 2.78 16.90
CA GLY A 53 6.99 3.52 17.78
C GLY A 53 8.44 3.58 17.28
N ILE A 54 8.76 2.98 16.13
CA ILE A 54 10.11 2.96 15.55
C ILE A 54 10.12 3.63 14.18
N ASP A 55 9.32 3.13 13.24
CA ASP A 55 9.25 3.68 11.89
C ASP A 55 8.38 4.95 11.86
N PRO A 56 8.76 5.98 11.09
CA PRO A 56 7.90 7.14 10.90
C PRO A 56 6.68 6.74 10.05
N PHE A 57 5.58 7.48 10.25
CA PHE A 57 4.36 7.28 9.49
C PHE A 57 3.66 8.61 9.19
N LYS A 58 2.80 8.61 8.17
CA LYS A 58 1.84 9.68 7.87
C LYS A 58 0.43 9.15 8.16
N ALA A 59 -0.28 9.84 9.04
CA ALA A 59 -1.62 9.46 9.48
C ALA A 59 -2.70 10.09 8.61
N TYR A 60 -3.76 9.33 8.35
CA TYR A 60 -4.91 9.75 7.55
C TYR A 60 -6.21 9.34 8.24
N GLU A 61 -7.05 10.32 8.55
CA GLU A 61 -8.39 10.10 9.09
C GLU A 61 -9.40 9.89 7.98
N GLU A 62 -10.25 8.87 8.11
CA GLU A 62 -11.30 8.52 7.15
C GLU A 62 -10.84 8.54 5.67
N PRO A 63 -9.80 7.73 5.32
CA PRO A 63 -9.25 7.71 3.98
C PRO A 63 -10.30 7.27 2.96
N SER A 64 -10.57 8.14 1.98
CA SER A 64 -11.52 7.90 0.89
C SER A 64 -10.84 7.31 -0.35
N TRP A 65 -9.53 7.60 -0.50
CA TRP A 65 -8.69 7.09 -1.59
C TRP A 65 -7.38 6.54 -1.05
N PHE A 66 -6.95 5.40 -1.59
CA PHE A 66 -5.62 4.82 -1.44
C PHE A 66 -4.90 4.90 -2.77
N CYS A 67 -3.70 5.47 -2.76
CA CYS A 67 -2.97 5.79 -3.98
C CYS A 67 -1.56 5.29 -3.84
N SER A 68 -1.06 4.61 -4.87
CA SER A 68 0.30 4.10 -4.90
C SER A 68 0.95 4.39 -6.22
N ARG A 69 2.25 4.68 -6.21
CA ARG A 69 3.07 4.71 -7.41
C ARG A 69 4.36 3.94 -7.22
N LYS A 70 4.84 3.33 -8.29
CA LYS A 70 6.14 2.66 -8.31
C LYS A 70 7.27 3.69 -8.30
N VAL A 71 8.42 3.27 -7.79
CA VAL A 71 9.63 4.09 -7.76
C VAL A 71 10.65 3.50 -8.72
N TYR A 72 11.23 4.36 -9.53
CA TYR A 72 12.25 4.03 -10.52
C TYR A 72 13.58 4.69 -10.17
N HIS A 73 14.67 4.04 -10.51
CA HIS A 73 16.01 4.63 -10.42
C HIS A 73 16.10 5.83 -11.39
N PRO A 74 16.56 7.01 -10.93
CA PRO A 74 16.52 8.22 -11.75
C PRO A 74 17.45 8.15 -12.97
N GLU A 75 18.53 7.35 -12.90
CA GLU A 75 19.52 7.22 -13.97
C GLU A 75 19.18 6.07 -14.93
N SER A 76 18.91 4.88 -14.41
CA SER A 76 18.68 3.69 -15.24
C SER A 76 17.22 3.52 -15.68
N LEU A 77 16.28 4.23 -15.05
CA LEU A 77 14.83 4.06 -15.22
C LEU A 77 14.34 2.64 -14.91
N GLU A 78 15.14 1.86 -14.17
CA GLU A 78 14.75 0.52 -13.72
C GLU A 78 13.87 0.62 -12.48
N GLU A 79 12.87 -0.25 -12.39
CA GLU A 79 11.96 -0.32 -11.25
C GLU A 79 12.71 -0.81 -10.01
N THR A 80 12.55 -0.09 -8.90
CA THR A 80 13.23 -0.40 -7.62
C THR A 80 12.54 -1.50 -6.82
N GLY A 81 11.36 -1.96 -7.24
CA GLY A 81 10.49 -2.84 -6.45
C GLY A 81 9.95 -2.17 -5.18
N SER A 82 9.95 -0.83 -5.12
CA SER A 82 9.46 -0.02 -4.01
C SER A 82 8.35 0.92 -4.46
N CYS A 83 7.45 1.31 -3.55
CA CYS A 83 6.37 2.24 -3.84
C CYS A 83 6.28 3.42 -2.88
N VAL A 84 5.64 4.49 -3.33
CA VAL A 84 5.12 5.57 -2.47
C VAL A 84 3.61 5.36 -2.35
N VAL A 85 3.09 5.45 -1.12
CA VAL A 85 1.66 5.33 -0.83
C VAL A 85 1.16 6.60 -0.17
N GLU A 86 0.03 7.09 -0.65
CA GLU A 86 -0.68 8.22 -0.05
C GLU A 86 -2.17 7.94 0.03
N CYS A 87 -2.85 8.61 0.97
CA CYS A 87 -4.30 8.61 1.04
C CYS A 87 -4.86 10.02 0.86
N THR A 88 -6.10 10.12 0.39
CA THR A 88 -6.88 11.38 0.37
C THR A 88 -8.14 11.21 1.20
N THR A 89 -8.51 12.25 1.95
CA THR A 89 -9.60 12.24 2.95
C THR A 89 -10.71 13.19 2.53
N GLY A 90 -11.98 12.80 2.69
CA GLY A 90 -13.13 13.71 2.65
C GLY A 90 -13.53 14.29 1.28
N THR A 91 -12.92 13.89 0.16
CA THR A 91 -13.26 14.42 -1.18
C THR A 91 -13.71 13.34 -2.16
N ASN A 92 -14.74 13.68 -2.96
CA ASN A 92 -15.15 12.86 -4.10
C ASN A 92 -14.20 13.01 -5.29
N GLU A 93 -13.59 14.18 -5.43
CA GLU A 93 -12.57 14.46 -6.42
C GLU A 93 -11.19 14.13 -5.85
N HIS A 94 -10.37 13.46 -6.66
CA HIS A 94 -9.03 13.06 -6.29
C HIS A 94 -8.15 13.10 -7.54
N LYS A 95 -6.99 13.77 -7.43
CA LYS A 95 -6.01 13.93 -8.51
C LYS A 95 -4.62 14.01 -7.90
N HIS A 96 -3.66 13.43 -8.59
CA HIS A 96 -2.25 13.68 -8.38
C HIS A 96 -1.69 14.52 -9.53
N GLU A 97 -0.57 15.18 -9.28
CA GLU A 97 0.24 15.73 -10.37
C GLU A 97 0.83 14.56 -11.19
N PRO A 98 0.78 14.61 -12.53
CA PRO A 98 1.34 13.56 -13.37
C PRO A 98 2.83 13.36 -13.07
N CYS A 99 3.26 12.11 -13.00
CA CYS A 99 4.67 11.76 -12.85
C CYS A 99 5.31 11.49 -14.22
N ASP A 100 6.61 11.79 -14.35
CA ASP A 100 7.36 11.56 -15.58
C ASP A 100 7.49 10.07 -15.94
N ILE A 101 7.46 9.20 -14.93
CA ILE A 101 7.62 7.74 -15.07
C ILE A 101 6.59 7.05 -14.18
N ASP A 102 5.65 6.35 -14.83
CA ASP A 102 4.50 5.64 -14.26
C ASP A 102 3.61 6.51 -13.35
N ASP A 103 2.34 6.61 -13.71
CA ASP A 103 1.42 7.50 -13.01
C ASP A 103 0.84 6.84 -11.75
N TRP A 104 0.20 7.65 -10.90
CA TRP A 104 -0.42 7.17 -9.68
C TRP A 104 -1.56 6.19 -9.94
N GLN A 105 -1.47 5.02 -9.31
CA GLN A 105 -2.59 4.08 -9.22
C GLN A 105 -3.48 4.48 -8.05
N CYS A 106 -4.64 5.05 -8.36
CA CYS A 106 -5.55 5.62 -7.38
C CYS A 106 -6.80 4.76 -7.22
N MET A 107 -7.18 4.46 -5.99
CA MET A 107 -8.33 3.63 -5.70
C MET A 107 -9.21 4.24 -4.62
N ARG A 108 -10.49 4.34 -4.94
CA ARG A 108 -11.50 4.70 -3.94
C ARG A 108 -11.75 3.53 -2.99
N ALA A 109 -11.69 3.79 -1.70
CA ALA A 109 -11.98 2.80 -0.64
C ALA A 109 -13.44 2.33 -0.76
N ARG A 110 -13.66 1.10 -1.23
CA ARG A 110 -14.99 0.51 -1.44
C ARG A 110 -15.02 -0.99 -1.14
N ALA A 111 -16.22 -1.55 -1.07
CA ALA A 111 -16.43 -2.99 -0.91
C ALA A 111 -15.83 -3.79 -2.09
N GLY A 112 -15.40 -5.02 -1.84
CA GLY A 112 -14.83 -5.91 -2.86
C GLY A 112 -13.39 -5.60 -3.26
N LEU A 113 -12.72 -4.65 -2.58
CA LEU A 113 -11.33 -4.30 -2.84
C LEU A 113 -10.43 -4.59 -1.64
N ARG A 114 -9.22 -5.06 -1.94
CA ARG A 114 -8.18 -5.36 -0.98
C ARG A 114 -6.88 -4.67 -1.33
N LEU A 115 -6.19 -4.22 -0.28
CA LEU A 115 -4.83 -3.73 -0.33
C LEU A 115 -3.92 -4.92 -0.08
N GLU A 116 -3.13 -5.29 -1.08
CA GLU A 116 -2.05 -6.26 -0.94
C GLU A 116 -0.73 -5.53 -0.83
N PHE A 117 0.08 -5.92 0.16
CA PHE A 117 1.46 -5.49 0.29
C PHE A 117 2.37 -6.69 0.11
N VAL A 118 3.29 -6.59 -0.86
CA VAL A 118 4.29 -7.61 -1.19
C VAL A 118 5.63 -7.16 -0.61
N CYS A 119 6.18 -7.96 0.29
CA CYS A 119 7.48 -7.73 0.91
C CYS A 119 8.52 -8.64 0.28
N HIS A 120 9.45 -8.08 -0.49
CA HIS A 120 10.59 -8.79 -1.06
C HIS A 120 11.74 -8.80 -0.05
N TYR A 121 11.71 -9.71 0.92
CA TYR A 121 12.60 -9.64 2.09
C TYR A 121 14.10 -9.72 1.75
N MET A 122 14.48 -10.36 0.63
CA MET A 122 15.87 -10.41 0.18
C MET A 122 16.37 -9.06 -0.37
N ALA A 123 15.48 -8.30 -1.00
CA ALA A 123 15.78 -6.96 -1.52
C ALA A 123 15.44 -5.86 -0.50
N ASN A 124 14.70 -6.20 0.57
CA ASN A 124 14.13 -5.26 1.53
C ASN A 124 13.28 -4.17 0.85
N THR A 125 12.49 -4.57 -0.14
CA THR A 125 11.60 -3.67 -0.89
C THR A 125 10.14 -4.06 -0.68
N PHE A 126 9.25 -3.08 -0.84
CA PHE A 126 7.83 -3.26 -0.58
C PHE A 126 6.99 -2.61 -1.66
N GLU A 127 6.02 -3.37 -2.15
CA GLU A 127 5.10 -2.94 -3.19
C GLU A 127 3.66 -3.06 -2.73
N MET A 128 2.82 -2.17 -3.25
CA MET A 128 1.39 -2.19 -2.99
C MET A 128 0.65 -2.52 -4.27
N TYR A 129 -0.27 -3.47 -4.18
CA TYR A 129 -1.16 -3.86 -5.25
C TYR A 129 -2.61 -3.79 -4.79
N ILE A 130 -3.48 -3.60 -5.77
CA ILE A 130 -4.92 -3.55 -5.58
C ILE A 130 -5.51 -4.84 -6.11
N ARG A 131 -6.15 -5.59 -5.23
CA ARG A 131 -6.90 -6.79 -5.62
C ARG A 131 -8.38 -6.54 -5.57
N HIS A 132 -9.07 -7.10 -6.56
CA HIS A 132 -10.51 -7.31 -6.50
C HIS A 132 -10.76 -8.64 -5.81
N ASP A 133 -11.77 -8.71 -4.96
CA ASP A 133 -12.34 -10.01 -4.61
C ASP A 133 -12.84 -10.64 -5.93
N GLU A 134 -12.32 -11.81 -6.30
CA GLU A 134 -12.97 -12.64 -7.30
C GLU A 134 -14.38 -12.92 -6.74
N GLU A 135 -15.43 -12.61 -7.51
CA GLU A 135 -16.76 -13.09 -7.14
C GLU A 135 -16.61 -14.61 -7.02
N GLU A 136 -16.82 -15.16 -5.82
CA GLU A 136 -17.08 -16.58 -5.69
C GLU A 136 -18.33 -16.80 -6.55
N ASP A 137 -18.16 -17.36 -7.75
CA ASP A 137 -19.25 -17.89 -8.54
C ASP A 137 -19.95 -18.90 -7.64
N ASP A 138 -21.07 -18.49 -7.03
CA ASP A 138 -21.97 -19.37 -6.30
C ASP A 138 -22.49 -20.43 -7.31
N ASP A 139 -21.93 -21.65 -7.24
CA ASP A 139 -22.33 -22.85 -8.01
C ASP A 139 -23.86 -23.11 -7.98
#